data_AF-A0A9Q0YJ33-F1
#
_entry.id   AF-A0A9Q0YJ33-F1
#
_cell.length_a   1.000
_cell.length_b   1.000
_cell.length_c   1.000
_cell.angle_alpha   90.00
_cell.angle_beta   90.00
_cell.angle_gamma   90.00
#
_symmetry.space_group_name_H-M   'P 1'
#
loop_
_entity.id
_entity.type
_entity.pdbx_description
1 polymer ?
#
loop_
_entity_poly.entity_id
_entity_poly.type
_entity_poly.pdbx_seq_one_letter_code
_entity_poly.pdbx_strand_id
1 'polypeptide(L)'
;MNELSQAQAQEGHQGQEREEIGGTAGSLDIASTRLKALNAKMQNNRKAIQGKNLLADAENWRVAALEVKKGLEDAFRISRTNNDRITMKSALKQFNFMNLAMERRISENADLYEEMLELEVKLNHISKLNERLDEENKKKSQRLEAQEKFVEKQNVKINELKGKLKQMKSEMEKAKNAKVSAAAQAEVEKINAEAKAAMERERGKFEEEIKVLTTKLETQENDAKEKIDSLNAALEDSENTIIKLNIALDNLESQLNDALDKQEEYANKLDVTEHQSKAKQSRQESIREQYKDQLKNYKREVDTLEKELSSLKEELKQKDEVIQSHEEKISEIFAQLKTVTKSPVQPAKDVSAPPGSPNEFRQYIARLKGDYDHEIHMLQEHIAKEKQRSEAAMRRMTQETQAQMNSIHKESLHLLRSINRFKDSVAAIFEKEGLADIAHEIKQMPSLTTDEVRTTELNLLVSLELKLSQALMNKKLELKEALMPRQKSQVPASTSEVNAEIERLTKENEALNEKLEKDENYKALLDRHKGMILHSSNLQRELKQLEEAFRKEMKKRDSKLRSMRGSLEEQAKTHKMLVNRLEMTTVPEEPEKPDISELKLKVKDQMKNLHMLEEALKENKISLELHTVSQA
;
A
#
# COMPACT_ATOMS: atom_id res chain seq x y z
N MET A 1 24.44 -40.16 72.55
CA MET A 1 25.27 -39.22 73.32
C MET A 1 25.62 -38.06 72.40
N ASN A 2 25.27 -36.85 72.88
CA ASN A 2 25.53 -35.49 72.39
C ASN A 2 24.76 -35.11 71.11
N GLU A 3 23.65 -34.34 71.14
CA GLU A 3 23.49 -32.93 71.60
C GLU A 3 24.53 -32.00 70.94
N LEU A 4 24.23 -30.82 70.39
CA LEU A 4 23.14 -29.85 70.56
C LEU A 4 23.35 -28.79 69.45
N SER A 5 22.29 -28.22 68.88
CA SER A 5 21.98 -26.78 69.01
C SER A 5 21.10 -26.26 67.88
N GLN A 6 20.01 -25.66 68.33
CA GLN A 6 19.03 -24.86 67.61
C GLN A 6 19.62 -23.52 67.16
N ALA A 7 19.02 -22.93 66.12
CA ALA A 7 18.63 -21.51 66.12
C ALA A 7 17.53 -21.27 65.07
N GLN A 8 16.42 -20.70 65.53
CA GLN A 8 15.26 -20.23 64.77
C GLN A 8 15.49 -18.80 64.25
N ALA A 9 14.90 -18.47 63.09
CA ALA A 9 14.18 -17.23 62.78
C ALA A 9 13.55 -17.40 61.38
N GLN A 10 12.24 -17.65 61.26
CA GLN A 10 11.19 -16.64 61.04
C GLN A 10 11.43 -15.73 59.83
N GLU A 11 10.77 -16.06 58.72
CA GLU A 11 10.01 -15.10 57.93
C GLU A 11 8.81 -15.84 57.31
N GLY A 12 7.61 -15.41 57.68
CA GLY A 12 6.37 -15.93 57.14
C GLY A 12 5.96 -15.15 55.92
N HIS A 13 5.38 -15.82 54.93
CA HIS A 13 4.32 -15.22 54.14
C HIS A 13 3.29 -16.27 53.72
N GLN A 14 2.05 -15.83 53.87
CA GLN A 14 0.80 -16.55 53.70
C GLN A 14 0.61 -17.03 52.26
N GLY A 15 0.44 -18.34 52.08
CA GLY A 15 -0.15 -18.89 50.87
C GLY A 15 -1.67 -18.71 50.93
N GLN A 16 -2.17 -17.63 50.33
CA GLN A 16 -3.57 -17.50 49.97
C GLN A 16 -3.82 -18.31 48.70
N GLU A 17 -4.64 -19.35 48.83
CA GLU A 17 -5.36 -19.96 47.71
C GLU A 17 -6.11 -18.85 46.96
N ARG A 18 -5.81 -18.69 45.66
CA ARG A 18 -6.69 -18.00 44.72
C ARG A 18 -7.11 -19.00 43.65
N GLU A 19 -8.37 -19.37 43.72
CA GLU A 19 -9.16 -19.79 42.57
C GLU A 19 -9.08 -18.69 41.49
N GLU A 20 -8.46 -18.98 40.35
CA GLU A 20 -8.72 -18.25 39.10
C GLU A 20 -9.65 -19.09 38.23
N ILE A 21 -10.94 -18.91 38.49
CA ILE A 21 -12.01 -19.27 37.57
C ILE A 21 -12.15 -18.15 36.54
N GLY A 22 -12.00 -18.51 35.25
CA GLY A 22 -12.73 -17.90 34.12
C GLY A 22 -12.54 -16.41 33.84
N GLY A 23 -11.49 -16.03 33.10
CA GLY A 23 -11.24 -14.64 32.69
C GLY A 23 -11.20 -14.34 31.18
N THR A 24 -11.25 -15.33 30.29
CA THR A 24 -11.00 -15.11 28.84
C THR A 24 -12.24 -14.79 28.00
N ALA A 25 -13.44 -15.14 28.46
CA ALA A 25 -14.69 -14.85 27.74
C ALA A 25 -15.10 -13.36 27.79
N GLY A 26 -14.80 -12.66 28.89
CA GLY A 26 -15.16 -11.25 29.07
C GLY A 26 -14.31 -10.27 28.25
N SER A 27 -13.04 -10.60 27.99
CA SER A 27 -12.11 -9.75 27.23
C SER A 27 -12.51 -9.62 25.75
N LEU A 28 -12.93 -10.73 25.14
CA LEU A 28 -13.43 -10.79 23.76
C LEU A 28 -14.75 -10.02 23.59
N ASP A 29 -15.63 -10.08 24.59
CA ASP A 29 -16.93 -9.41 24.52
C ASP A 29 -16.79 -7.88 24.70
N ILE A 30 -15.85 -7.43 25.54
CA ILE A 30 -15.51 -6.00 25.68
C ILE A 30 -14.87 -5.45 24.39
N ALA A 31 -13.99 -6.21 23.74
CA ALA A 31 -13.40 -5.84 22.46
C ALA A 31 -14.44 -5.77 21.33
N SER A 32 -15.33 -6.76 21.25
CA SER A 32 -16.45 -6.80 20.29
C SER A 32 -17.43 -5.63 20.50
N THR A 33 -17.74 -5.31 21.77
CA THR A 33 -18.63 -4.21 22.13
C THR A 33 -17.98 -2.85 21.83
N ARG A 34 -16.68 -2.69 22.07
CA ARG A 34 -15.92 -1.49 21.65
C ARG A 34 -15.88 -1.34 20.13
N LEU A 35 -15.67 -2.41 19.38
CA LEU A 35 -15.64 -2.38 17.91
C LEU A 35 -17.02 -1.99 17.34
N LYS A 36 -18.11 -2.54 17.89
CA LYS A 36 -19.49 -2.19 17.52
C LYS A 36 -19.82 -0.73 17.87
N ALA A 37 -19.39 -0.24 19.03
CA ALA A 37 -19.57 1.15 19.42
C ALA A 37 -18.78 2.12 18.52
N LEU A 38 -17.58 1.73 18.08
CA LEU A 38 -16.75 2.52 17.17
C LEU A 38 -17.35 2.54 15.75
N ASN A 39 -17.87 1.40 15.27
CA ASN A 39 -18.62 1.32 14.01
C ASN A 39 -19.92 2.14 14.04
N ALA A 40 -20.65 2.15 15.15
CA ALA A 40 -21.85 2.97 15.32
C ALA A 40 -21.53 4.47 15.34
N LYS A 41 -20.43 4.88 16.00
CA LYS A 41 -19.93 6.27 15.95
C LYS A 41 -19.49 6.67 14.53
N MET A 42 -18.81 5.79 13.80
CA MET A 42 -18.41 6.01 12.41
C MET A 42 -19.63 6.16 11.48
N GLN A 43 -20.64 5.30 11.62
CA GLN A 43 -21.88 5.39 10.83
C GLN A 43 -22.70 6.65 11.15
N ASN A 44 -22.76 7.07 12.42
CA ASN A 44 -23.43 8.31 12.80
C ASN A 44 -22.69 9.55 12.28
N ASN A 45 -21.35 9.55 12.24
CA ASN A 45 -20.57 10.60 11.58
C ASN A 45 -20.77 10.60 10.05
N ARG A 46 -20.87 9.42 9.41
CA ARG A 46 -21.17 9.31 7.97
C ARG A 46 -22.54 9.90 7.62
N LYS A 47 -23.56 9.67 8.46
CA LYS A 47 -24.91 10.22 8.27
C LYS A 47 -25.00 11.72 8.56
N ALA A 48 -24.20 12.24 9.51
CA ALA A 48 -24.14 13.67 9.79
C ALA A 48 -23.50 14.49 8.64
N ILE A 49 -22.62 13.88 7.85
CA ILE A 49 -21.93 14.53 6.72
C ILE A 49 -22.80 14.56 5.45
N GLN A 50 -23.68 13.58 5.25
CA GLN A 50 -24.45 13.43 4.00
C GLN A 50 -25.68 14.35 3.87
N GLY A 51 -26.11 15.04 4.94
CA GLY A 51 -27.42 15.70 4.96
C GLY A 51 -27.48 17.22 4.75
N LYS A 52 -26.37 17.99 4.82
CA LYS A 52 -26.47 19.46 4.91
C LYS A 52 -25.47 20.33 4.14
N ASN A 53 -24.49 19.78 3.43
CA ASN A 53 -23.50 20.62 2.73
C ASN A 53 -23.53 20.40 1.22
N LEU A 54 -24.43 21.10 0.52
CA LEU A 54 -24.39 21.21 -0.95
C LEU A 54 -23.01 21.71 -1.44
N LEU A 55 -22.28 22.47 -0.64
CA LEU A 55 -20.92 22.97 -0.92
C LEU A 55 -19.78 22.05 -0.42
N ALA A 56 -20.09 20.90 0.22
CA ALA A 56 -19.06 19.93 0.58
C ALA A 56 -18.63 19.06 -0.60
N ASP A 57 -19.46 18.97 -1.63
CA ASP A 57 -19.08 18.36 -2.89
C ASP A 57 -18.16 19.32 -3.66
N ALA A 58 -17.01 18.79 -4.08
CA ALA A 58 -15.96 19.54 -4.77
C ALA A 58 -16.49 20.20 -6.06
N GLU A 59 -17.38 19.50 -6.76
CA GLU A 59 -17.95 19.99 -8.01
C GLU A 59 -18.93 21.15 -7.76
N ASN A 60 -19.78 21.01 -6.74
CA ASN A 60 -20.72 22.07 -6.36
C ASN A 60 -19.99 23.32 -5.85
N TRP A 61 -18.88 23.16 -5.11
CA TRP A 61 -18.02 24.28 -4.73
C TRP A 61 -17.41 24.96 -5.96
N ARG A 62 -16.90 24.19 -6.93
CA ARG A 62 -16.32 24.77 -8.16
C ARG A 62 -17.32 25.58 -8.96
N VAL A 63 -18.53 25.06 -9.14
CA VAL A 63 -19.60 25.75 -9.86
C VAL A 63 -20.00 27.05 -9.13
N ALA A 64 -20.26 26.97 -7.81
CA ALA A 64 -20.58 28.14 -7.01
C ALA A 64 -19.43 29.17 -7.00
N ALA A 65 -18.18 28.71 -6.95
CA ALA A 65 -17.02 29.59 -6.94
C ALA A 65 -16.83 30.35 -8.27
N LEU A 66 -17.13 29.69 -9.39
CA LEU A 66 -17.12 30.33 -10.71
C LEU A 66 -18.19 31.42 -10.81
N GLU A 67 -19.39 31.17 -10.29
CA GLU A 67 -20.49 32.15 -10.30
C GLU A 67 -20.16 33.38 -9.44
N VAL A 68 -19.63 33.17 -8.23
CA VAL A 68 -19.21 34.27 -7.35
C VAL A 68 -18.07 35.07 -7.97
N LYS A 69 -17.08 34.40 -8.57
CA LYS A 69 -15.98 35.07 -9.28
C LYS A 69 -16.51 35.94 -10.42
N LYS A 70 -17.39 35.40 -11.25
CA LYS A 70 -18.00 36.11 -12.37
C LYS A 70 -18.81 37.32 -11.88
N GLY A 71 -19.60 37.16 -10.82
CA GLY A 71 -20.35 38.25 -10.19
C GLY A 71 -19.45 39.38 -9.67
N LEU A 72 -18.31 39.04 -9.06
CA LEU A 72 -17.33 40.03 -8.60
C LEU A 72 -16.61 40.74 -9.76
N GLU A 73 -16.30 40.03 -10.84
CA GLU A 73 -15.72 40.61 -12.07
C GLU A 73 -16.70 41.56 -12.78
N ASP A 74 -17.97 41.17 -12.87
CA ASP A 74 -19.03 42.00 -13.45
C ASP A 74 -19.30 43.24 -12.57
N ALA A 75 -19.37 43.08 -11.25
CA ALA A 75 -19.50 44.19 -10.31
C ALA A 75 -18.30 45.16 -10.41
N PHE A 76 -17.08 44.64 -10.55
CA PHE A 76 -15.88 45.45 -10.78
C PHE A 76 -15.97 46.28 -12.07
N ARG A 77 -16.47 45.69 -13.17
CA ARG A 77 -16.63 46.38 -14.47
C ARG A 77 -17.69 47.47 -14.43
N ILE A 78 -18.81 47.23 -13.73
CA ILE A 78 -19.97 48.13 -13.70
C ILE A 78 -19.79 49.24 -12.64
N SER A 79 -18.87 49.06 -11.68
CA SER A 79 -18.56 50.05 -10.64
C SER A 79 -18.18 51.41 -11.22
N ARG A 80 -18.96 52.44 -10.86
CA ARG A 80 -18.82 53.81 -11.38
C ARG A 80 -17.79 54.64 -10.62
N THR A 81 -17.59 54.37 -9.34
CA THR A 81 -16.61 55.11 -8.52
C THR A 81 -15.31 54.34 -8.38
N ASN A 82 -14.20 55.07 -8.20
CA ASN A 82 -12.89 54.45 -8.00
C ASN A 82 -12.82 53.67 -6.68
N ASN A 83 -13.52 54.12 -5.62
CA ASN A 83 -13.59 53.43 -4.34
C ASN A 83 -14.31 52.08 -4.46
N ASP A 84 -15.40 52.01 -5.22
CA ASP A 84 -16.11 50.75 -5.46
C ASP A 84 -15.24 49.77 -6.26
N ARG A 85 -14.52 50.26 -7.28
CA ARG A 85 -13.56 49.43 -8.04
C ARG A 85 -12.45 48.88 -7.16
N ILE A 86 -11.87 49.70 -6.28
CA ILE A 86 -10.83 49.26 -5.33
C ILE A 86 -11.41 48.20 -4.38
N THR A 87 -12.61 48.41 -3.88
CA THR A 87 -13.31 47.48 -2.98
C THR A 87 -13.60 46.14 -3.67
N MET A 88 -14.16 46.15 -4.89
CA MET A 88 -14.44 44.95 -5.67
C MET A 88 -13.15 44.21 -6.06
N LYS A 89 -12.08 44.94 -6.39
CA LYS A 89 -10.77 44.33 -6.65
C LYS A 89 -10.17 43.66 -5.40
N SER A 90 -10.36 44.26 -4.22
CA SER A 90 -9.96 43.67 -2.95
C SER A 90 -10.78 42.41 -2.64
N ALA A 91 -12.10 42.47 -2.82
CA ALA A 91 -13.01 41.34 -2.65
C ALA A 91 -12.65 40.18 -3.59
N LEU A 92 -12.37 40.46 -4.87
CA LEU A 92 -11.93 39.45 -5.84
C LEU A 92 -10.59 38.81 -5.43
N LYS A 93 -9.66 39.59 -4.87
CA LYS A 93 -8.38 39.07 -4.37
C LYS A 93 -8.56 38.16 -3.15
N GLN A 94 -9.42 38.56 -2.20
CA GLN A 94 -9.76 37.75 -1.03
C GLN A 94 -10.48 36.47 -1.44
N PHE A 95 -11.42 36.57 -2.38
CA PHE A 95 -12.15 35.43 -2.91
C PHE A 95 -11.22 34.42 -3.61
N ASN A 96 -10.27 34.90 -4.44
CA ASN A 96 -9.29 34.03 -5.08
C ASN A 96 -8.39 33.30 -4.06
N PHE A 97 -8.01 33.97 -2.97
CA PHE A 97 -7.26 33.32 -1.88
C PHE A 97 -8.10 32.23 -1.21
N MET A 98 -9.36 32.52 -0.91
CA MET A 98 -10.28 31.55 -0.30
C MET A 98 -10.55 30.36 -1.22
N ASN A 99 -10.67 30.59 -2.53
CA ASN A 99 -10.86 29.53 -3.51
C ASN A 99 -9.64 28.61 -3.58
N LEU A 100 -8.42 29.16 -3.60
CA LEU A 100 -7.18 28.38 -3.57
C LEU A 100 -7.06 27.55 -2.28
N ALA A 101 -7.42 28.13 -1.13
CA ALA A 101 -7.42 27.42 0.15
C ALA A 101 -8.44 26.27 0.16
N MET A 102 -9.63 26.48 -0.42
CA MET A 102 -10.63 25.42 -0.54
C MET A 102 -10.25 24.34 -1.54
N GLU A 103 -9.64 24.66 -2.68
CA GLU A 103 -9.12 23.66 -3.62
C GLU A 103 -8.03 22.80 -2.97
N ARG A 104 -7.13 23.41 -2.20
CA ARG A 104 -6.13 22.67 -1.41
C ARG A 104 -6.79 21.73 -0.40
N ARG A 105 -7.77 22.21 0.35
CA ARG A 105 -8.52 21.40 1.32
C ARG A 105 -9.31 20.26 0.67
N ILE A 106 -9.88 20.51 -0.51
CA ILE A 106 -10.57 19.48 -1.31
C ILE A 106 -9.58 18.39 -1.75
N SER A 107 -8.38 18.78 -2.19
CA SER A 107 -7.31 17.82 -2.53
C SER A 107 -6.88 17.00 -1.31
N GLU A 108 -6.59 17.66 -0.19
CA GLU A 108 -6.20 16.98 1.06
C GLU A 108 -7.31 16.00 1.53
N ASN A 109 -8.58 16.38 1.40
CA ASN A 109 -9.69 15.48 1.71
C ASN A 109 -9.77 14.29 0.73
N ALA A 110 -9.47 14.49 -0.56
CA ALA A 110 -9.47 13.41 -1.54
C ALA A 110 -8.37 12.38 -1.21
N ASP A 111 -7.17 12.85 -0.87
CA ASP A 111 -6.05 11.99 -0.46
C ASP A 111 -6.41 11.20 0.82
N LEU A 112 -7.03 11.86 1.81
CA LEU A 112 -7.52 11.20 3.02
C LEU A 112 -8.62 10.16 2.74
N TYR A 113 -9.52 10.42 1.79
CA TYR A 113 -10.53 9.43 1.40
C TYR A 113 -9.92 8.21 0.71
N GLU A 114 -8.86 8.40 -0.08
CA GLU A 114 -8.11 7.31 -0.70
C GLU A 114 -7.38 6.47 0.37
N GLU A 115 -6.70 7.12 1.33
CA GLU A 115 -6.06 6.44 2.46
C GLU A 115 -7.08 5.66 3.31
N MET A 116 -8.25 6.25 3.59
CA MET A 116 -9.34 5.56 4.29
C MET A 116 -9.83 4.33 3.52
N LEU A 117 -9.93 4.42 2.20
CA LEU A 117 -10.36 3.30 1.36
C LEU A 117 -9.32 2.18 1.36
N GLU A 118 -8.02 2.51 1.27
CA GLU A 118 -6.94 1.54 1.39
C GLU A 118 -6.94 0.84 2.75
N LEU A 119 -7.12 1.59 3.83
CA LEU A 119 -7.23 1.04 5.18
C LEU A 119 -8.45 0.12 5.32
N GLU A 120 -9.59 0.48 4.72
CA GLU A 120 -10.80 -0.36 4.69
C GLU A 120 -10.55 -1.67 3.91
N VAL A 121 -9.77 -1.63 2.83
CA VAL A 121 -9.36 -2.84 2.08
C VAL A 121 -8.42 -3.71 2.93
N LYS A 122 -7.43 -3.11 3.60
CA LYS A 122 -6.49 -3.81 4.50
C LYS A 122 -7.24 -4.47 5.67
N LEU A 123 -8.18 -3.76 6.30
CA LEU A 123 -9.05 -4.30 7.36
C LEU A 123 -9.87 -5.49 6.88
N ASN A 124 -10.48 -5.40 5.69
CA ASN A 124 -11.21 -6.52 5.12
C ASN A 124 -10.33 -7.75 4.85
N HIS A 125 -9.07 -7.54 4.42
CA HIS A 125 -8.12 -8.64 4.23
C HIS A 125 -7.77 -9.32 5.55
N ILE A 126 -7.48 -8.54 6.59
CA ILE A 126 -7.21 -9.03 7.94
C ILE A 126 -8.43 -9.79 8.49
N SER A 127 -9.64 -9.26 8.32
CA SER A 127 -10.87 -9.94 8.74
C SER A 127 -11.03 -11.31 8.08
N LYS A 128 -10.77 -11.41 6.77
CA LYS A 128 -10.82 -12.70 6.05
C LYS A 128 -9.72 -13.66 6.50
N LEU A 129 -8.53 -13.16 6.83
CA LEU A 129 -7.45 -13.98 7.38
C LEU A 129 -7.81 -14.52 8.77
N ASN A 130 -8.41 -13.71 9.62
CA ASN A 130 -8.91 -14.14 10.94
C ASN A 130 -10.00 -15.20 10.80
N GLU A 131 -10.96 -15.03 9.90
CA GLU A 131 -11.99 -16.07 9.64
C GLU A 131 -11.37 -17.41 9.22
N ARG A 132 -10.35 -17.40 8.36
CA ARG A 132 -9.62 -18.62 7.97
C ARG A 132 -8.87 -19.25 9.14
N LEU A 133 -8.23 -18.43 9.97
CA LEU A 133 -7.51 -18.90 11.15
C LEU A 133 -8.46 -19.54 12.16
N ASP A 134 -9.65 -18.95 12.37
CA ASP A 134 -10.69 -19.50 13.23
C ASP A 134 -11.22 -20.84 12.71
N GLU A 135 -11.42 -20.97 11.40
CA GLU A 135 -11.79 -22.25 10.78
C GLU A 135 -10.70 -23.32 10.94
N GLU A 136 -9.43 -22.95 10.77
CA GLU A 136 -8.30 -23.87 10.95
C GLU A 136 -8.16 -24.30 12.42
N ASN A 137 -8.29 -23.36 13.35
CA ASN A 137 -8.30 -23.64 14.79
C ASN A 137 -9.45 -24.57 15.16
N LYS A 138 -10.65 -24.35 14.62
CA LYS A 138 -11.79 -25.26 14.83
C LYS A 138 -11.50 -26.67 14.33
N LYS A 139 -10.87 -26.82 13.15
CA LYS A 139 -10.47 -28.13 12.61
C LYS A 139 -9.40 -28.81 13.48
N LYS A 140 -8.42 -28.04 13.97
CA LYS A 140 -7.37 -28.55 14.88
C LYS A 140 -7.96 -29.02 16.20
N SER A 141 -8.85 -28.23 16.82
CA SER A 141 -9.54 -28.64 18.05
C SER A 141 -10.36 -29.90 17.86
N GLN A 142 -11.10 -30.04 16.75
CA GLN A 142 -11.86 -31.26 16.46
C GLN A 142 -10.96 -32.49 16.26
N ARG A 143 -9.78 -32.35 15.64
CA ARG A 143 -8.80 -33.44 15.49
C ARG A 143 -8.23 -33.84 16.85
N LEU A 144 -7.95 -32.87 17.70
CA LEU A 144 -7.39 -33.09 19.03
C LEU A 144 -8.40 -33.85 19.92
N GLU A 145 -9.67 -33.43 19.92
CA GLU A 145 -10.74 -34.14 20.63
C GLU A 145 -10.94 -35.58 20.12
N ALA A 146 -10.79 -35.81 18.81
CA ALA A 146 -10.86 -37.15 18.23
C ALA A 146 -9.67 -38.03 18.65
N GLN A 147 -8.46 -37.45 18.74
CA GLN A 147 -7.28 -38.16 19.24
C GLN A 147 -7.40 -38.47 20.73
N GLU A 148 -7.90 -37.54 21.55
CA GLU A 148 -8.14 -37.77 22.98
C GLU A 148 -9.10 -38.95 23.20
N LYS A 149 -10.22 -38.99 22.48
CA LYS A 149 -11.17 -40.12 22.52
C LYS A 149 -10.53 -41.44 22.07
N PHE A 150 -9.59 -41.41 21.14
CA PHE A 150 -8.87 -42.60 20.70
C PHE A 150 -7.90 -43.10 21.78
N VAL A 151 -7.13 -42.19 22.39
CA VAL A 151 -6.22 -42.51 23.50
C VAL A 151 -6.99 -43.10 24.68
N GLU A 152 -8.14 -42.52 25.02
CA GLU A 152 -8.99 -43.02 26.09
C GLU A 152 -9.48 -44.46 25.82
N LYS A 153 -9.90 -44.77 24.59
CA LYS A 153 -10.26 -46.14 24.18
C LYS A 153 -9.09 -47.12 24.29
N GLN A 154 -7.88 -46.71 23.89
CA GLN A 154 -6.69 -47.56 24.02
C GLN A 154 -6.33 -47.82 25.48
N ASN A 155 -6.46 -46.79 26.35
CA ASN A 155 -6.21 -46.93 27.78
C ASN A 155 -7.18 -47.92 28.45
N VAL A 156 -8.47 -47.89 28.09
CA VAL A 156 -9.45 -48.90 28.55
C VAL A 156 -9.01 -50.31 28.14
N LYS A 157 -8.61 -50.50 26.88
CA LYS A 157 -8.17 -51.80 26.36
C LYS A 157 -6.90 -52.32 27.03
N ILE A 158 -5.95 -51.44 27.33
CA ILE A 158 -4.73 -51.76 28.09
C ILE A 158 -5.11 -52.23 29.50
N ASN A 159 -6.05 -51.57 30.16
CA ASN A 159 -6.49 -51.95 31.50
C ASN A 159 -7.22 -53.31 31.52
N GLU A 160 -8.06 -53.60 30.52
CA GLU A 160 -8.67 -54.92 30.35
C GLU A 160 -7.64 -56.03 30.17
N LEU A 161 -6.63 -55.81 29.32
CA LEU A 161 -5.55 -56.77 29.10
C LEU A 161 -4.72 -57.00 30.37
N LYS A 162 -4.41 -55.95 31.13
CA LYS A 162 -3.75 -56.08 32.45
C LYS A 162 -4.59 -56.91 33.43
N GLY A 163 -5.91 -56.75 33.42
CA GLY A 163 -6.83 -57.55 34.23
C GLY A 163 -6.78 -59.04 33.88
N LYS A 164 -6.87 -59.38 32.59
CA LYS A 164 -6.77 -60.77 32.09
C LYS A 164 -5.42 -61.41 32.45
N LEU A 165 -4.34 -60.64 32.34
CA LEU A 165 -2.98 -61.11 32.67
C LEU A 165 -2.85 -61.42 34.17
N LYS A 166 -3.47 -60.60 35.03
CA LYS A 166 -3.53 -60.85 36.48
C LYS A 166 -4.35 -62.10 36.83
N GLN A 167 -5.46 -62.33 36.13
CA GLN A 167 -6.29 -63.52 36.31
C GLN A 167 -5.55 -64.80 35.92
N MET A 168 -4.92 -64.84 34.74
CA MET A 168 -4.10 -65.97 34.29
C MET A 168 -2.96 -66.28 35.25
N LYS A 169 -2.28 -65.26 35.80
CA LYS A 169 -1.25 -65.46 36.83
C LYS A 169 -1.81 -66.12 38.10
N SER A 170 -3.03 -65.78 38.52
CA SER A 170 -3.65 -66.40 39.71
C SER A 170 -4.12 -67.84 39.46
N GLU A 171 -4.54 -68.16 38.24
CA GLU A 171 -4.95 -69.51 37.83
C GLU A 171 -3.72 -70.44 37.71
N MET A 172 -2.61 -69.91 37.21
CA MET A 172 -1.32 -70.62 37.14
C MET A 172 -0.76 -70.97 38.53
N GLU A 173 -0.86 -70.05 39.50
CA GLU A 173 -0.46 -70.31 40.90
C GLU A 173 -1.38 -71.30 41.63
N LYS A 174 -2.68 -71.37 41.27
CA LYS A 174 -3.60 -72.40 41.79
C LYS A 174 -3.30 -73.79 41.22
N ALA A 175 -2.88 -73.87 39.96
CA ALA A 175 -2.50 -75.13 39.32
C ALA A 175 -1.18 -75.72 39.86
N LYS A 176 -0.29 -74.88 40.39
CA LYS A 176 1.01 -75.28 40.94
C LYS A 176 0.94 -75.94 42.32
N ASN A 177 -0.17 -75.79 43.06
CA ASN A 177 -0.30 -76.21 44.47
C ASN A 177 -1.10 -77.52 44.70
N ALA A 178 -1.38 -78.32 43.66
CA ALA A 178 -2.16 -79.55 43.80
C ALA A 178 -1.46 -80.78 43.20
N LYS A 179 -0.70 -81.51 44.04
CA LYS A 179 -0.26 -82.93 44.02
C LYS A 179 1.10 -83.01 44.72
N VAL A 180 1.35 -83.80 45.77
CA VAL A 180 1.21 -85.27 45.90
C VAL A 180 1.28 -85.65 47.39
N SER A 181 0.53 -86.67 47.82
CA SER A 181 0.79 -87.50 49.02
C SER A 181 0.65 -88.99 48.66
N ALA A 182 1.35 -89.84 49.41
CA ALA A 182 1.95 -91.12 49.01
C ALA A 182 1.13 -92.39 49.32
N ALA A 183 1.34 -93.44 48.50
CA ALA A 183 1.70 -94.82 48.89
C ALA A 183 1.27 -95.86 47.83
N ALA A 184 2.24 -96.55 47.18
CA ALA A 184 2.15 -97.97 46.77
C ALA A 184 3.44 -98.38 46.02
N GLN A 185 4.50 -98.59 46.81
CA GLN A 185 5.91 -98.74 46.43
C GLN A 185 6.28 -100.02 45.63
N ALA A 186 5.33 -100.66 44.93
CA ALA A 186 5.59 -101.85 44.11
C ALA A 186 5.06 -101.72 42.67
N GLU A 187 4.15 -100.77 42.42
CA GLU A 187 3.78 -100.31 41.07
C GLU A 187 4.87 -99.39 40.48
N VAL A 188 5.77 -98.90 41.33
CA VAL A 188 6.78 -97.86 41.05
C VAL A 188 7.83 -98.28 40.02
N GLU A 189 8.13 -99.57 39.85
CA GLU A 189 9.14 -99.99 38.86
C GLU A 189 8.57 -100.17 37.45
N LYS A 190 7.32 -100.63 37.34
CA LYS A 190 6.59 -100.70 36.06
C LYS A 190 6.10 -99.32 35.62
N ILE A 191 5.57 -98.55 36.56
CA ILE A 191 5.26 -97.13 36.36
C ILE A 191 6.54 -96.32 36.19
N ASN A 192 7.72 -96.64 36.74
CA ASN A 192 8.95 -95.88 36.42
C ASN A 192 9.37 -96.06 34.96
N ALA A 193 9.15 -97.21 34.35
CA ALA A 193 9.44 -97.42 32.93
C ALA A 193 8.39 -96.72 32.04
N GLU A 194 7.10 -96.83 32.37
CA GLU A 194 6.02 -96.12 31.66
C GLU A 194 6.00 -94.61 31.93
N ALA A 195 6.42 -94.16 33.12
CA ALA A 195 6.57 -92.77 33.52
C ALA A 195 7.91 -92.18 33.05
N LYS A 196 8.99 -92.96 32.86
CA LYS A 196 10.13 -92.51 32.06
C LYS A 196 9.70 -92.31 30.63
N ALA A 197 9.05 -93.29 30.01
CA ALA A 197 8.57 -93.15 28.63
C ALA A 197 7.50 -92.04 28.47
N ALA A 198 6.64 -91.82 29.47
CA ALA A 198 5.68 -90.72 29.48
C ALA A 198 6.33 -89.38 29.82
N MET A 199 7.33 -89.33 30.71
CA MET A 199 8.14 -88.14 30.96
C MET A 199 9.03 -87.81 29.78
N GLU A 200 9.58 -88.77 29.04
CA GLU A 200 10.35 -88.50 27.81
C GLU A 200 9.42 -88.05 26.68
N ARG A 201 8.18 -88.53 26.61
CA ARG A 201 7.16 -87.98 25.69
C ARG A 201 6.71 -86.58 26.09
N GLU A 202 6.40 -86.34 27.36
CA GLU A 202 5.99 -85.02 27.87
C GLU A 202 7.16 -84.03 27.84
N ARG A 203 8.37 -84.47 28.16
CA ARG A 203 9.61 -83.69 28.00
C ARG A 203 9.87 -83.40 26.53
N GLY A 204 9.64 -84.34 25.62
CA GLY A 204 9.68 -84.09 24.19
C GLY A 204 8.63 -83.05 23.76
N LYS A 205 7.40 -83.12 24.27
CA LYS A 205 6.36 -82.10 24.02
C LYS A 205 6.72 -80.74 24.59
N PHE A 206 7.25 -80.68 25.82
CA PHE A 206 7.68 -79.44 26.44
C PHE A 206 8.94 -78.86 25.78
N GLU A 207 9.88 -79.69 25.33
CA GLU A 207 11.04 -79.25 24.54
C GLU A 207 10.59 -78.70 23.17
N GLU A 208 9.59 -79.33 22.54
CA GLU A 208 8.97 -78.84 21.31
C GLU A 208 8.20 -77.52 21.54
N GLU A 209 7.44 -77.43 22.63
CA GLU A 209 6.68 -76.24 23.01
C GLU A 209 7.61 -75.08 23.42
N ILE A 210 8.71 -75.38 24.12
CA ILE A 210 9.79 -74.43 24.39
C ILE A 210 10.41 -73.97 23.07
N LYS A 211 10.73 -74.86 22.13
CA LYS A 211 11.22 -74.47 20.79
C LYS A 211 10.25 -73.55 20.05
N VAL A 212 8.95 -73.87 20.08
CA VAL A 212 7.91 -73.05 19.44
C VAL A 212 7.78 -71.69 20.12
N LEU A 213 7.89 -71.63 21.46
CA LEU A 213 7.86 -70.37 22.20
C LEU A 213 9.12 -69.55 21.95
N THR A 214 10.31 -70.16 21.94
CA THR A 214 11.58 -69.50 21.63
C THR A 214 11.58 -68.92 20.23
N THR A 215 11.14 -69.69 19.21
CA THR A 215 11.03 -69.19 17.83
C THR A 215 9.99 -68.07 17.70
N LYS A 216 8.87 -68.12 18.44
CA LYS A 216 7.90 -67.01 18.50
C LYS A 216 8.48 -65.76 19.17
N LEU A 217 9.33 -65.94 20.17
CA LEU A 217 9.99 -64.83 20.87
C LEU A 217 11.06 -64.18 19.97
N GLU A 218 11.83 -64.99 19.25
CA GLU A 218 12.80 -64.53 18.26
C GLU A 218 12.14 -63.78 17.10
N THR A 219 11.01 -64.27 16.57
CA THR A 219 10.27 -63.52 15.54
C THR A 219 9.69 -62.22 16.07
N GLN A 220 9.14 -62.20 17.30
CA GLN A 220 8.69 -60.96 17.92
C GLN A 220 9.83 -59.96 18.19
N GLU A 221 11.00 -60.45 18.57
CA GLU A 221 12.19 -59.61 18.77
C GLU A 221 12.66 -59.01 17.44
N ASN A 222 12.68 -59.80 16.37
CA ASN A 222 13.02 -59.33 15.03
C ASN A 222 12.01 -58.31 14.49
N ASP A 223 10.71 -58.58 14.62
CA ASP A 223 9.65 -57.63 14.24
C ASP A 223 9.76 -56.30 15.01
N ALA A 224 10.12 -56.36 16.30
CA ALA A 224 10.33 -55.18 17.12
C ALA A 224 11.59 -54.40 16.69
N LYS A 225 12.69 -55.09 16.36
CA LYS A 225 13.91 -54.49 15.82
C LYS A 225 13.66 -53.78 14.48
N GLU A 226 13.02 -54.46 13.53
CA GLU A 226 12.67 -53.85 12.24
C GLU A 226 11.80 -52.60 12.41
N LYS A 227 10.87 -52.63 13.38
CA LYS A 227 10.04 -51.48 13.68
C LYS A 227 10.82 -50.32 14.30
N ILE A 228 11.76 -50.61 15.20
CA ILE A 228 12.68 -49.61 15.76
C ILE A 228 13.52 -48.97 14.65
N ASP A 229 14.09 -49.78 13.75
CA ASP A 229 14.91 -49.28 12.65
C ASP A 229 14.09 -48.41 11.69
N SER A 230 12.85 -48.80 11.38
CA SER A 230 11.94 -47.98 10.56
C SER A 230 11.58 -46.65 11.23
N LEU A 231 11.41 -46.63 12.55
CA LEU A 231 11.11 -45.42 13.30
C LEU A 231 12.33 -44.50 13.39
N ASN A 232 13.53 -45.06 13.57
CA ASN A 232 14.78 -44.31 13.57
C ASN A 232 15.03 -43.66 12.20
N ALA A 233 14.80 -44.37 11.10
CA ALA A 233 14.90 -43.80 9.76
C ALA A 233 13.89 -42.66 9.54
N ALA A 234 12.65 -42.82 10.00
CA ALA A 234 11.63 -41.77 9.92
C ALA A 234 11.96 -40.55 10.80
N LEU A 235 12.60 -40.77 11.95
CA LEU A 235 13.09 -39.71 12.83
C LEU A 235 14.20 -38.92 12.13
N GLU A 236 15.18 -39.61 11.55
CA GLU A 236 16.30 -39.00 10.83
C GLU A 236 15.82 -38.18 9.61
N ASP A 237 14.84 -38.70 8.84
CA ASP A 237 14.21 -37.96 7.74
C ASP A 237 13.49 -36.69 8.23
N SER A 238 12.85 -36.76 9.40
CA SER A 238 12.17 -35.62 10.01
C SER A 238 13.18 -34.58 10.50
N GLU A 239 14.28 -34.99 11.14
CA GLU A 239 15.38 -34.13 11.56
C GLU A 239 16.04 -33.42 10.36
N ASN A 240 16.31 -34.17 9.29
CA ASN A 240 16.83 -33.62 8.03
C ASN A 240 15.87 -32.58 7.41
N THR A 241 14.56 -32.80 7.55
CA THR A 241 13.55 -31.85 7.07
C THR A 241 13.53 -30.58 7.94
N ILE A 242 13.64 -30.73 9.26
CA ILE A 242 13.74 -29.60 10.20
C ILE A 242 14.97 -28.74 9.88
N ILE A 243 16.14 -29.37 9.64
CA ILE A 243 17.37 -28.65 9.28
C ILE A 243 17.17 -27.83 7.99
N LYS A 244 16.56 -28.42 6.95
CA LYS A 244 16.26 -27.71 5.69
C LYS A 244 15.30 -26.54 5.89
N LEU A 245 14.28 -26.72 6.72
CA LEU A 245 13.33 -25.67 7.04
C LEU A 245 13.98 -24.52 7.83
N ASN A 246 14.89 -24.82 8.75
CA ASN A 246 15.65 -23.81 9.48
C ASN A 246 16.55 -22.99 8.54
N ILE A 247 17.25 -23.64 7.60
CA ILE A 247 18.05 -22.93 6.57
C ILE A 247 17.16 -22.04 5.69
N ALA A 248 15.95 -22.50 5.36
CA ALA A 248 15.00 -21.69 4.60
C ALA A 248 14.47 -20.50 5.41
N LEU A 249 14.22 -20.67 6.71
CA LEU A 249 13.83 -19.61 7.63
C LEU A 249 14.95 -18.55 7.74
N ASP A 250 16.20 -18.96 7.98
CA ASP A 250 17.34 -18.05 8.09
C ASP A 250 17.51 -17.20 6.80
N ASN A 251 17.35 -17.84 5.63
CA ASN A 251 17.41 -17.12 4.35
C ASN A 251 16.26 -16.12 4.17
N LEU A 252 15.04 -16.48 4.60
CA LEU A 252 13.89 -15.57 4.54
C LEU A 252 14.03 -14.42 5.53
N GLU A 253 14.60 -14.68 6.71
CA GLU A 253 14.86 -13.66 7.73
C GLU A 253 15.93 -12.67 7.25
N SER A 254 17.00 -13.16 6.61
CA SER A 254 17.99 -12.30 5.95
C SER A 254 17.38 -11.45 4.84
N GLN A 255 16.52 -12.03 3.98
CA GLN A 255 15.84 -11.26 2.93
C GLN A 255 14.87 -10.21 3.48
N LEU A 256 14.21 -10.50 4.59
CA LEU A 256 13.33 -9.56 5.27
C LEU A 256 14.11 -8.39 5.84
N ASN A 257 15.25 -8.65 6.47
CA ASN A 257 16.13 -7.58 6.98
C ASN A 257 16.67 -6.70 5.85
N ASP A 258 17.14 -7.29 4.74
CA ASP A 258 17.57 -6.53 3.56
C ASP A 258 16.45 -5.66 2.97
N ALA A 259 15.20 -6.14 3.04
CA ALA A 259 14.04 -5.38 2.58
C ALA A 259 13.69 -4.22 3.52
N LEU A 260 13.80 -4.43 4.84
CA LEU A 260 13.59 -3.39 5.86
C LEU A 260 14.66 -2.30 5.75
N ASP A 261 15.93 -2.65 5.57
CA ASP A 261 17.02 -1.69 5.38
C ASP A 261 16.80 -0.82 4.13
N LYS A 262 16.37 -1.44 3.03
CA LYS A 262 16.00 -0.71 1.80
C LYS A 262 14.80 0.21 2.01
N GLN A 263 13.80 -0.23 2.78
CA GLN A 263 12.64 0.59 3.11
C GLN A 263 13.05 1.83 3.91
N GLU A 264 13.95 1.69 4.88
CA GLU A 264 14.49 2.81 5.65
C GLU A 264 15.30 3.77 4.77
N GLU A 265 16.13 3.26 3.86
CA GLU A 265 16.82 4.09 2.87
C GLU A 265 15.86 4.89 1.98
N TYR A 266 14.78 4.28 1.51
CA TYR A 266 13.78 4.96 0.68
C TYR A 266 13.02 6.03 1.47
N ALA A 267 12.67 5.75 2.74
CA ALA A 267 12.05 6.72 3.62
C ALA A 267 12.96 7.94 3.84
N ASN A 268 14.26 7.70 4.11
CA ASN A 268 15.25 8.78 4.26
C ASN A 268 15.43 9.60 2.97
N LYS A 269 15.47 8.94 1.80
CA LYS A 269 15.55 9.64 0.50
C LYS A 269 14.31 10.50 0.22
N LEU A 270 13.13 10.01 0.59
CA LEU A 270 11.88 10.74 0.42
C LEU A 270 11.85 12.00 1.30
N ASP A 271 12.24 11.87 2.57
CA ASP A 271 12.26 12.98 3.53
C ASP A 271 13.26 14.07 3.12
N VAL A 272 14.47 13.68 2.67
CA VAL A 272 15.44 14.63 2.10
C VAL A 272 14.88 15.34 0.86
N THR A 273 14.17 14.62 0.00
CA THR A 273 13.57 15.20 -1.21
C THR A 273 12.45 16.17 -0.86
N GLU A 274 11.61 15.84 0.12
CA GLU A 274 10.54 16.70 0.61
C GLU A 274 11.10 17.98 1.26
N HIS A 275 12.12 17.86 2.10
CA HIS A 275 12.81 19.00 2.69
C HIS A 275 13.45 19.91 1.62
N GLN A 276 14.10 19.33 0.61
CA GLN A 276 14.65 20.10 -0.51
C GLN A 276 13.55 20.80 -1.34
N SER A 277 12.43 20.13 -1.57
CA SER A 277 11.27 20.70 -2.28
C SER A 277 10.67 21.88 -1.51
N LYS A 278 10.41 21.71 -0.21
CA LYS A 278 9.93 22.77 0.69
C LYS A 278 10.89 23.95 0.74
N ALA A 279 12.20 23.71 0.81
CA ALA A 279 13.20 24.76 0.77
C ALA A 279 13.22 25.53 -0.56
N LYS A 280 13.12 24.83 -1.70
CA LYS A 280 13.00 25.46 -3.03
C LYS A 280 11.73 26.29 -3.15
N GLN A 281 10.59 25.78 -2.65
CA GLN A 281 9.32 26.49 -2.67
C GLN A 281 9.38 27.76 -1.80
N SER A 282 9.91 27.67 -0.58
CA SER A 282 10.11 28.84 0.29
C SER A 282 11.00 29.91 -0.36
N ARG A 283 12.08 29.49 -1.05
CA ARG A 283 12.94 30.41 -1.79
C ARG A 283 12.21 31.07 -2.96
N GLN A 284 11.39 30.32 -3.71
CA GLN A 284 10.56 30.89 -4.77
C GLN A 284 9.51 31.87 -4.24
N GLU A 285 8.87 31.55 -3.11
CA GLU A 285 7.91 32.43 -2.42
C GLU A 285 8.57 33.74 -2.02
N SER A 286 9.78 33.68 -1.43
CA SER A 286 10.56 34.86 -1.05
C SER A 286 10.89 35.74 -2.25
N ILE A 287 11.33 35.15 -3.37
CA ILE A 287 11.61 35.88 -4.61
C ILE A 287 10.33 36.52 -5.19
N ARG A 288 9.20 35.81 -5.15
CA ARG A 288 7.90 36.35 -5.60
C ARG A 288 7.47 37.55 -4.75
N GLU A 289 7.64 37.48 -3.43
CA GLU A 289 7.30 38.60 -2.54
C GLU A 289 8.23 39.80 -2.81
N GLN A 290 9.53 39.58 -3.03
CA GLN A 290 10.46 40.65 -3.44
C GLN A 290 10.04 41.34 -4.75
N TYR A 291 9.69 40.58 -5.79
CA TYR A 291 9.23 41.17 -7.05
C TYR A 291 7.89 41.91 -6.90
N LYS A 292 7.01 41.42 -6.04
CA LYS A 292 5.73 42.07 -5.74
C LYS A 292 5.93 43.40 -5.00
N ASP A 293 6.89 43.47 -4.09
CA ASP A 293 7.27 44.72 -3.42
C ASP A 293 7.94 45.71 -4.39
N GLN A 294 8.82 45.24 -5.28
CA GLN A 294 9.39 46.07 -6.34
C GLN A 294 8.31 46.65 -7.27
N LEU A 295 7.36 45.82 -7.72
CA LEU A 295 6.23 46.28 -8.54
C LEU A 295 5.37 47.33 -7.81
N LYS A 296 5.18 47.17 -6.50
CA LYS A 296 4.45 48.15 -5.69
C LYS A 296 5.21 49.47 -5.58
N ASN A 297 6.53 49.43 -5.46
CA ASN A 297 7.37 50.63 -5.44
C ASN A 297 7.38 51.35 -6.79
N TYR A 298 7.62 50.63 -7.90
CA TYR A 298 7.54 51.21 -9.23
C TYR A 298 6.18 51.80 -9.53
N LYS A 299 5.10 51.17 -9.05
CA LYS A 299 3.76 51.74 -9.21
C LYS A 299 3.59 53.07 -8.48
N ARG A 300 4.09 53.19 -7.25
CA ARG A 300 4.07 54.46 -6.50
C ARG A 300 4.92 55.54 -7.17
N GLU A 301 6.04 55.15 -7.76
CA GLU A 301 6.91 56.05 -8.50
C GLU A 301 6.21 56.57 -9.76
N VAL A 302 5.56 55.70 -10.53
CA VAL A 302 4.70 56.09 -11.66
C VAL A 302 3.58 57.02 -11.22
N ASP A 303 2.85 56.69 -10.14
CA ASP A 303 1.78 57.55 -9.62
C ASP A 303 2.30 58.95 -9.19
N THR A 304 3.55 59.03 -8.69
CA THR A 304 4.21 60.29 -8.33
C THR A 304 4.58 61.09 -9.58
N LEU A 305 5.23 60.44 -10.56
CA LEU A 305 5.62 61.07 -11.82
C LEU A 305 4.39 61.56 -12.63
N GLU A 306 3.28 60.82 -12.60
CA GLU A 306 2.02 61.25 -13.23
C GLU A 306 1.46 62.53 -12.58
N LYS A 307 1.56 62.66 -11.26
CA LYS A 307 1.16 63.90 -10.55
C LYS A 307 2.06 65.07 -10.91
N GLU A 308 3.37 64.85 -10.94
CA GLU A 308 4.35 65.87 -11.34
C GLU A 308 4.10 66.33 -12.78
N LEU A 309 3.87 65.40 -13.71
CA LEU A 309 3.49 65.71 -15.09
C LEU A 309 2.20 66.53 -15.17
N SER A 310 1.20 66.20 -14.35
CA SER A 310 -0.05 66.97 -14.32
C SER A 310 0.18 68.39 -13.81
N SER A 311 0.98 68.56 -12.75
CA SER A 311 1.33 69.87 -12.20
C SER A 311 2.11 70.72 -13.21
N LEU A 312 3.10 70.13 -13.89
CA LEU A 312 3.89 70.82 -14.92
C LEU A 312 3.03 71.23 -16.12
N LYS A 313 2.08 70.39 -16.54
CA LYS A 313 1.12 70.75 -17.59
C LYS A 313 0.24 71.94 -17.20
N GLU A 314 -0.20 72.00 -15.95
CA GLU A 314 -0.99 73.11 -15.46
C GLU A 314 -0.17 74.41 -15.37
N GLU A 315 1.07 74.34 -14.88
CA GLU A 315 1.99 75.48 -14.86
C GLU A 315 2.29 75.99 -16.28
N LEU A 316 2.51 75.07 -17.23
CA LEU A 316 2.76 75.41 -18.63
C LEU A 316 1.55 76.12 -19.25
N LYS A 317 0.33 75.62 -18.99
CA LYS A 317 -0.90 76.27 -19.41
C LYS A 317 -1.05 77.69 -18.83
N GLN A 318 -0.77 77.88 -17.54
CA GLN A 318 -0.81 79.21 -16.92
C GLN A 318 0.21 80.16 -17.56
N LYS A 319 1.42 79.68 -17.86
CA LYS A 319 2.45 80.47 -18.54
C LYS A 319 2.03 80.84 -19.97
N ASP A 320 1.41 79.92 -20.70
CA ASP A 320 0.89 80.21 -22.04
C ASP A 320 -0.22 81.27 -22.01
N GLU A 321 -1.13 81.23 -21.03
CA GLU A 321 -2.17 82.27 -20.84
C GLU A 321 -1.56 83.64 -20.54
N VAL A 322 -0.49 83.70 -19.73
CA VAL A 322 0.25 84.94 -19.45
C VAL A 322 0.95 85.47 -20.71
N ILE A 323 1.56 84.58 -21.50
CA ILE A 323 2.20 84.96 -22.78
C ILE A 323 1.17 85.55 -23.73
N GLN A 324 0.02 84.90 -23.91
CA GLN A 324 -1.06 85.41 -24.76
C GLN A 324 -1.54 86.80 -24.30
N SER A 325 -1.75 87.00 -23.00
CA SER A 325 -2.14 88.31 -22.46
C SER A 325 -1.07 89.40 -22.72
N HIS A 326 0.21 89.05 -22.65
CA HIS A 326 1.29 89.98 -22.99
C HIS A 326 1.36 90.27 -24.49
N GLU A 327 1.15 89.28 -25.35
CA GLU A 327 1.10 89.45 -26.81
C GLU A 327 -0.06 90.37 -27.24
N GLU A 328 -1.22 90.25 -26.60
CA GLU A 328 -2.36 91.15 -26.78
C GLU A 328 -2.03 92.59 -26.38
N LYS A 329 -1.44 92.80 -25.19
CA LYS A 329 -1.02 94.13 -24.72
C LYS A 329 0.04 94.75 -25.62
N ILE A 330 1.02 93.96 -26.08
CA ILE A 330 2.04 94.42 -27.03
C ILE A 330 1.36 94.86 -28.34
N SER A 331 0.42 94.07 -28.85
CA SER A 331 -0.33 94.42 -30.06
C SER A 331 -1.15 95.71 -29.90
N GLU A 332 -1.76 95.92 -28.74
CA GLU A 332 -2.49 97.15 -28.39
C GLU A 332 -1.54 98.36 -28.30
N ILE A 333 -0.40 98.22 -27.63
CA ILE A 333 0.65 99.25 -27.56
C ILE A 333 1.17 99.57 -28.96
N PHE A 334 1.41 98.57 -29.81
CA PHE A 334 1.82 98.79 -31.20
C PHE A 334 0.75 99.53 -32.01
N ALA A 335 -0.54 99.24 -31.79
CA ALA A 335 -1.64 99.96 -32.42
C ALA A 335 -1.71 101.43 -31.96
N GLN A 336 -1.50 101.69 -30.66
CA GLN A 336 -1.42 103.04 -30.09
C GLN A 336 -0.16 103.80 -30.56
N LEU A 337 0.98 103.13 -30.72
CA LEU A 337 2.18 103.74 -31.31
C LEU A 337 1.98 104.12 -32.78
N LYS A 338 1.17 103.34 -33.52
CA LYS A 338 0.79 103.63 -34.91
C LYS A 338 -0.11 104.87 -35.04
N THR A 339 -0.83 105.26 -33.99
CA THR A 339 -1.66 106.48 -33.97
C THR A 339 -0.92 107.72 -33.44
N VAL A 340 0.20 107.56 -32.73
CA VAL A 340 0.90 108.67 -32.03
C VAL A 340 2.21 109.13 -32.71
N THR A 341 2.71 108.47 -33.75
CA THR A 341 4.02 108.84 -34.34
C THR A 341 3.92 109.61 -35.67
N LYS A 342 3.63 110.92 -35.55
CA LYS A 342 4.13 111.98 -36.47
C LYS A 342 5.06 112.93 -35.70
N SER A 343 6.23 112.47 -35.24
CA SER A 343 7.39 113.34 -34.98
C SER A 343 8.68 112.50 -34.85
N PRO A 344 9.83 112.95 -35.37
CA PRO A 344 11.08 112.17 -35.37
C PRO A 344 12.03 112.64 -34.27
N VAL A 345 12.52 111.75 -33.39
CA VAL A 345 13.73 112.04 -32.57
C VAL A 345 14.51 110.75 -32.25
N GLN A 346 15.68 110.67 -32.91
CA GLN A 346 17.03 110.21 -32.50
C GLN A 346 17.33 108.89 -31.76
N PRO A 347 18.54 108.32 -32.00
CA PRO A 347 18.92 106.96 -31.62
C PRO A 347 19.52 106.90 -30.21
N ALA A 348 19.04 105.96 -29.40
CA ALA A 348 19.62 105.64 -28.11
C ALA A 348 20.57 104.42 -28.22
N LYS A 349 21.74 104.63 -27.62
CA LYS A 349 22.91 103.78 -27.51
C LYS A 349 22.65 102.37 -26.98
N ASP A 350 23.47 101.44 -27.48
CA ASP A 350 24.07 100.29 -26.78
C ASP A 350 23.40 99.86 -25.48
N VAL A 351 22.59 98.81 -25.55
CA VAL A 351 22.28 97.97 -24.39
C VAL A 351 23.20 96.76 -24.46
N SER A 352 24.38 96.94 -23.89
CA SER A 352 25.21 95.84 -23.40
C SER A 352 24.38 94.91 -22.52
N ALA A 353 24.53 93.61 -22.74
CA ALA A 353 23.95 92.56 -21.91
C ALA A 353 24.18 92.84 -20.40
N PRO A 354 23.18 92.60 -19.54
CA PRO A 354 23.29 92.88 -18.12
C PRO A 354 24.41 92.04 -17.48
N PRO A 355 25.45 92.64 -16.89
CA PRO A 355 26.46 91.92 -16.13
C PRO A 355 25.90 91.70 -14.73
N GLY A 356 25.29 90.53 -14.49
CA GLY A 356 24.66 90.27 -13.20
C GLY A 356 23.94 88.95 -13.01
N SER A 357 24.26 87.90 -13.77
CA SER A 357 23.83 86.56 -13.33
C SER A 357 24.57 86.25 -12.01
N PRO A 358 23.87 86.03 -10.89
CA PRO A 358 24.51 85.87 -9.59
C PRO A 358 25.54 84.75 -9.69
N ASN A 359 26.77 84.99 -9.25
CA ASN A 359 27.82 83.96 -9.20
C ASN A 359 27.32 82.69 -8.48
N GLU A 360 26.39 82.86 -7.55
CA GLU A 360 25.67 81.83 -6.82
C GLU A 360 24.82 80.91 -7.72
N PHE A 361 24.14 81.44 -8.74
CA PHE A 361 23.33 80.62 -9.65
C PHE A 361 24.19 79.74 -10.54
N ARG A 362 25.32 80.27 -11.03
CA ARG A 362 26.30 79.47 -11.78
C ARG A 362 26.95 78.40 -10.90
N GLN A 363 27.25 78.73 -9.64
CA GLN A 363 27.77 77.75 -8.67
C GLN A 363 26.72 76.68 -8.31
N TYR A 364 25.45 77.05 -8.19
CA TYR A 364 24.35 76.12 -7.94
C TYR A 364 24.16 75.15 -9.11
N ILE A 365 24.12 75.65 -10.35
CA ILE A 365 24.06 74.78 -11.54
C ILE A 365 25.28 73.86 -11.62
N ALA A 366 26.48 74.35 -11.29
CA ALA A 366 27.68 73.53 -11.28
C ALA A 366 27.63 72.41 -10.23
N ARG A 367 27.09 72.68 -9.02
CA ARG A 367 26.86 71.66 -7.99
C ARG A 367 25.82 70.64 -8.43
N LEU A 368 24.67 71.11 -8.91
CA LEU A 368 23.58 70.25 -9.39
C LEU A 368 24.06 69.34 -10.52
N LYS A 369 24.86 69.88 -11.46
CA LYS A 369 25.49 69.10 -12.52
C LYS A 369 26.48 68.07 -11.94
N GLY A 370 27.29 68.45 -10.96
CA GLY A 370 28.19 67.52 -10.27
C GLY A 370 27.45 66.39 -9.55
N ASP A 371 26.32 66.70 -8.90
CA ASP A 371 25.47 65.72 -8.21
C ASP A 371 24.83 64.76 -9.22
N TYR A 372 24.31 65.27 -10.35
CA TYR A 372 23.79 64.42 -11.42
C TYR A 372 24.87 63.58 -12.10
N ASP A 373 26.05 64.15 -12.37
CA ASP A 373 27.16 63.39 -12.97
C ASP A 373 27.63 62.28 -12.01
N HIS A 374 27.63 62.55 -10.69
CA HIS A 374 27.93 61.55 -9.67
C HIS A 374 26.84 60.46 -9.59
N GLU A 375 25.56 60.84 -9.61
CA GLU A 375 24.45 59.90 -9.61
C GLU A 375 24.43 59.02 -10.88
N ILE A 376 24.67 59.60 -12.05
CA ILE A 376 24.83 58.88 -13.31
C ILE A 376 25.97 57.86 -13.20
N HIS A 377 27.12 58.25 -12.64
CA HIS A 377 28.24 57.34 -12.43
C HIS A 377 27.87 56.18 -11.47
N MET A 378 27.18 56.47 -10.36
CA MET A 378 26.71 55.46 -9.41
C MET A 378 25.71 54.49 -10.04
N LEU A 379 24.78 54.99 -10.87
CA LEU A 379 23.84 54.17 -11.62
C LEU A 379 24.54 53.29 -12.65
N GLN A 380 25.53 53.83 -13.37
CA GLN A 380 26.36 53.05 -14.29
C GLN A 380 27.12 51.93 -13.58
N GLU A 381 27.71 52.21 -12.42
CA GLU A 381 28.40 51.20 -11.60
C GLU A 381 27.42 50.13 -11.09
N HIS A 382 26.22 50.53 -10.66
CA HIS A 382 25.17 49.60 -10.25
C HIS A 382 24.73 48.68 -11.40
N ILE A 383 24.50 49.24 -12.59
CA ILE A 383 24.15 48.46 -13.79
C ILE A 383 25.28 47.49 -14.15
N ALA A 384 26.55 47.92 -14.07
CA ALA A 384 27.70 47.06 -14.35
C ALA A 384 27.77 45.88 -13.35
N LYS A 385 27.58 46.15 -12.05
CA LYS A 385 27.52 45.11 -11.01
C LYS A 385 26.35 44.14 -11.23
N GLU A 386 25.17 44.66 -11.58
CA GLU A 386 23.99 43.82 -11.81
C GLU A 386 24.14 42.97 -13.09
N LYS A 387 24.74 43.52 -14.14
CA LYS A 387 25.12 42.75 -15.33
C LYS A 387 26.08 41.61 -14.99
N GLN A 388 27.12 41.89 -14.19
CA GLN A 388 28.07 40.85 -13.76
C GLN A 388 27.39 39.76 -12.92
N ARG A 389 26.45 40.12 -12.04
CA ARG A 389 25.65 39.16 -11.25
C ARG A 389 24.78 38.28 -12.15
N SER A 390 24.09 38.88 -13.13
CA SER A 390 23.27 38.17 -14.10
C SER A 390 24.10 37.20 -14.95
N GLU A 391 25.26 37.63 -15.46
CA GLU A 391 26.19 36.76 -16.20
C GLU A 391 26.71 35.60 -15.34
N ALA A 392 27.04 35.86 -14.07
CA ALA A 392 27.46 34.81 -13.14
C ALA A 392 26.32 33.80 -12.85
N ALA A 393 25.07 34.27 -12.73
CA ALA A 393 23.90 33.41 -12.57
C ALA A 393 23.67 32.53 -13.81
N MET A 394 23.79 33.11 -15.02
CA MET A 394 23.68 32.37 -16.28
C MET A 394 24.77 31.30 -16.43
N ARG A 395 26.01 31.60 -16.04
CA ARG A 395 27.11 30.61 -16.04
C ARG A 395 26.84 29.47 -15.07
N ARG A 396 26.34 29.77 -13.86
CA ARG A 396 25.94 28.73 -12.88
C ARG A 396 24.83 27.83 -13.43
N MET A 397 23.79 28.43 -14.00
CA MET A 397 22.69 27.67 -14.60
C MET A 397 23.18 26.79 -15.75
N THR A 398 24.06 27.31 -16.62
CA THR A 398 24.65 26.54 -17.73
C THR A 398 25.48 25.36 -17.22
N GLN A 399 26.29 25.57 -16.16
CA GLN A 399 27.06 24.50 -15.53
C GLN A 399 26.16 23.45 -14.89
N GLU A 400 25.07 23.86 -14.23
CA GLU A 400 24.09 22.95 -13.63
C GLU A 400 23.36 22.12 -14.70
N THR A 401 22.89 22.75 -15.78
CA THR A 401 22.28 22.03 -16.91
C THR A 401 23.26 21.07 -17.56
N GLN A 402 24.53 21.46 -17.76
CA GLN A 402 25.56 20.57 -18.28
C GLN A 402 25.81 19.38 -17.34
N ALA A 403 25.83 19.61 -16.03
CA ALA A 403 25.99 18.54 -15.04
C ALA A 403 24.79 17.56 -15.08
N GLN A 404 23.56 18.07 -15.19
CA GLN A 404 22.36 17.25 -15.35
C GLN A 404 22.40 16.43 -16.65
N MET A 405 22.75 17.06 -17.78
CA MET A 405 22.91 16.36 -19.06
C MET A 405 23.96 15.25 -18.99
N ASN A 406 25.09 15.51 -18.33
CA ASN A 406 26.12 14.50 -18.11
C ASN A 406 25.63 13.36 -17.20
N SER A 407 24.79 13.65 -16.20
CA SER A 407 24.16 12.62 -15.35
C SER A 407 23.22 11.73 -16.17
N ILE A 408 22.32 12.35 -16.94
CA ILE A 408 21.37 11.64 -17.82
C ILE A 408 22.13 10.77 -18.83
N HIS A 409 23.22 11.28 -19.40
CA HIS A 409 24.04 10.51 -20.33
C HIS A 409 24.70 9.30 -19.66
N LYS A 410 25.22 9.45 -18.43
CA LYS A 410 25.77 8.31 -17.65
C LYS A 410 24.72 7.26 -17.32
N GLU A 411 23.52 7.68 -16.94
CA GLU A 411 22.40 6.77 -16.66
C GLU A 411 21.95 6.04 -17.94
N SER A 412 21.86 6.75 -19.05
CA SER A 412 21.53 6.17 -20.36
C SER A 412 22.57 5.12 -20.77
N LEU A 413 23.86 5.43 -20.61
CA LEU A 413 24.97 4.49 -20.83
C LEU A 413 24.87 3.24 -19.94
N HIS A 414 24.50 3.41 -18.67
CA HIS A 414 24.30 2.29 -17.78
C HIS A 414 23.15 1.41 -18.25
N LEU A 415 22.01 2.00 -18.60
CA LEU A 415 20.84 1.26 -19.08
C LEU A 415 21.18 0.44 -20.33
N LEU A 416 21.88 1.06 -21.28
CA LEU A 416 22.30 0.45 -22.53
C LEU A 416 23.24 -0.75 -22.29
N ARG A 417 24.19 -0.63 -21.35
CA ARG A 417 25.04 -1.76 -20.92
C ARG A 417 24.23 -2.86 -20.22
N SER A 418 23.25 -2.50 -19.40
CA SER A 418 22.38 -3.46 -18.72
C SER A 418 21.54 -4.27 -19.71
N ILE A 419 20.97 -3.62 -20.74
CA ILE A 419 20.19 -4.29 -21.79
C ILE A 419 21.08 -5.27 -22.57
N ASN A 420 22.30 -4.86 -22.94
CA ASN A 420 23.24 -5.75 -23.61
C ASN A 420 23.62 -6.96 -22.74
N ARG A 421 23.86 -6.76 -21.43
CA ARG A 421 24.10 -7.88 -20.49
C ARG A 421 22.90 -8.81 -20.33
N PHE A 422 21.70 -8.25 -20.32
CA PHE A 422 20.46 -9.02 -20.26
C PHE A 422 20.31 -9.91 -21.50
N LYS A 423 20.51 -9.35 -22.71
CA LYS A 423 20.56 -10.10 -23.97
C LYS A 423 21.52 -11.29 -23.88
N ASP A 424 22.76 -11.07 -23.45
CA ASP A 424 23.78 -12.12 -23.36
C ASP A 424 23.40 -13.20 -22.34
N SER A 425 22.79 -12.78 -21.22
CA SER A 425 22.30 -13.70 -20.17
C SER A 425 21.16 -14.57 -20.67
N VAL A 426 20.21 -14.01 -21.43
CA VAL A 426 19.10 -14.77 -22.03
C VAL A 426 19.63 -15.79 -23.03
N ALA A 427 20.58 -15.41 -23.89
CA ALA A 427 21.21 -16.35 -24.81
C ALA A 427 21.91 -17.51 -24.05
N ALA A 428 22.64 -17.21 -22.98
CA ALA A 428 23.31 -18.23 -22.17
C ALA A 428 22.31 -19.19 -21.47
N ILE A 429 21.15 -18.68 -21.03
CA ILE A 429 20.09 -19.53 -20.46
C ILE A 429 19.55 -20.48 -21.54
N PHE A 430 19.30 -20.00 -22.75
CA PHE A 430 18.79 -20.83 -23.83
C PHE A 430 19.77 -21.90 -24.30
N GLU A 431 21.08 -21.62 -24.27
CA GLU A 431 22.09 -22.66 -24.50
C GLU A 431 22.03 -23.77 -23.45
N LYS A 432 21.84 -23.43 -22.17
CA LYS A 432 21.73 -24.41 -21.07
C LYS A 432 20.46 -25.26 -21.16
N GLU A 433 19.36 -24.68 -21.64
CA GLU A 433 18.06 -25.36 -21.78
C GLU A 433 17.93 -26.18 -23.09
N GLY A 434 19.00 -26.28 -23.88
CA GLY A 434 19.00 -27.02 -25.14
C GLY A 434 18.27 -26.32 -26.29
N LEU A 435 18.04 -25.01 -26.19
CA LEU A 435 17.43 -24.16 -27.23
C LEU A 435 18.51 -23.41 -28.01
N ALA A 436 19.50 -24.15 -28.55
CA ALA A 436 20.68 -23.57 -29.19
C ALA A 436 20.36 -22.65 -30.38
N ASP A 437 19.35 -22.99 -31.18
CA ASP A 437 18.95 -22.19 -32.35
C ASP A 437 18.44 -20.80 -31.94
N ILE A 438 17.58 -20.73 -30.92
CA ILE A 438 17.04 -19.47 -30.40
C ILE A 438 18.14 -18.66 -29.71
N ALA A 439 19.04 -19.34 -28.98
CA ALA A 439 20.20 -18.68 -28.39
C ALA A 439 21.11 -18.04 -29.47
N HIS A 440 21.32 -18.74 -30.59
CA HIS A 440 22.11 -18.22 -31.71
C HIS A 440 21.44 -17.01 -32.35
N GLU A 441 20.12 -17.05 -32.58
CA GLU A 441 19.36 -15.91 -33.11
C GLU A 441 19.44 -14.68 -32.20
N ILE A 442 19.37 -14.87 -30.87
CA ILE A 442 19.55 -13.76 -29.91
C ILE A 442 20.96 -13.19 -29.98
N LYS A 443 22.00 -14.03 -30.10
CA LYS A 443 23.38 -13.57 -30.25
C LYS A 443 23.60 -12.77 -31.53
N GLN A 444 22.87 -13.08 -32.60
CA GLN A 444 22.92 -12.33 -33.87
C GLN A 444 22.24 -10.96 -33.81
N MET A 445 21.38 -10.69 -32.83
CA MET A 445 20.78 -9.35 -32.67
C MET A 445 21.88 -8.32 -32.41
N PRO A 446 21.89 -7.15 -33.07
CA PRO A 446 22.90 -6.12 -32.82
C PRO A 446 22.82 -5.62 -31.38
N SER A 447 23.98 -5.47 -30.73
CA SER A 447 24.06 -4.86 -29.40
C SER A 447 23.86 -3.35 -29.53
N LEU A 448 23.22 -2.75 -28.54
CA LEU A 448 23.01 -1.30 -28.53
C LEU A 448 24.36 -0.59 -28.44
N THR A 449 24.51 0.50 -29.20
CA THR A 449 25.66 1.40 -29.17
C THR A 449 25.20 2.83 -28.86
N THR A 450 26.11 3.69 -28.42
CA THR A 450 25.80 5.07 -27.99
C THR A 450 25.31 6.00 -29.10
N ASP A 451 25.56 5.64 -30.36
CA ASP A 451 25.31 6.49 -31.51
C ASP A 451 23.98 6.16 -32.22
N GLU A 452 23.30 5.07 -31.82
CA GLU A 452 22.08 4.62 -32.47
C GLU A 452 20.82 5.18 -31.79
N VAL A 453 19.94 5.74 -32.63
CA VAL A 453 18.69 6.44 -32.27
C VAL A 453 17.81 5.60 -31.34
N ARG A 454 17.18 6.24 -30.33
CA ARG A 454 16.26 5.68 -29.31
C ARG A 454 15.24 4.63 -29.77
N THR A 455 14.93 4.56 -31.06
CA THR A 455 14.05 3.55 -31.65
C THR A 455 14.68 2.15 -31.67
N THR A 456 16.01 2.02 -31.65
CA THR A 456 16.70 0.72 -31.66
C THR A 456 16.62 -0.02 -30.33
N GLU A 457 16.59 0.70 -29.20
CA GLU A 457 16.51 0.12 -27.84
C GLU A 457 15.18 -0.63 -27.62
N LEU A 458 14.07 0.01 -27.97
CA LEU A 458 12.74 -0.58 -27.86
C LEU A 458 12.59 -1.78 -28.81
N ASN A 459 13.12 -1.66 -30.03
CA ASN A 459 13.08 -2.75 -31.00
C ASN A 459 13.87 -3.98 -30.54
N LEU A 460 15.04 -3.79 -29.91
CA LEU A 460 15.80 -4.89 -29.34
C LEU A 460 15.05 -5.57 -28.20
N LEU A 461 14.47 -4.81 -27.27
CA LEU A 461 13.69 -5.36 -26.16
C LEU A 461 12.45 -6.13 -26.63
N VAL A 462 11.69 -5.58 -27.58
CA VAL A 462 10.53 -6.27 -28.18
C VAL A 462 10.96 -7.54 -28.91
N SER A 463 12.10 -7.51 -29.61
CA SER A 463 12.64 -8.69 -30.29
C SER A 463 13.07 -9.78 -29.29
N LEU A 464 13.70 -9.39 -28.17
CA LEU A 464 14.04 -10.31 -27.08
C LEU A 464 12.79 -10.92 -26.45
N GLU A 465 11.77 -10.11 -26.17
CA GLU A 465 10.49 -10.57 -25.61
C GLU A 465 9.80 -11.59 -26.53
N LEU A 466 9.80 -11.33 -27.84
CA LEU A 466 9.25 -12.25 -28.82
C LEU A 466 10.00 -13.59 -28.82
N LYS A 467 11.34 -13.56 -28.79
CA LYS A 467 12.16 -14.78 -28.74
C LYS A 467 12.02 -15.54 -27.43
N LEU A 468 11.91 -14.84 -26.31
CA LEU A 468 11.57 -15.41 -25.01
C LEU A 468 10.22 -16.13 -25.03
N SER A 469 9.21 -15.50 -25.61
CA SER A 469 7.88 -16.09 -25.74
C SER A 469 7.89 -17.33 -26.64
N GLN A 470 8.63 -17.30 -27.75
CA GLN A 470 8.81 -18.45 -28.64
C GLN A 470 9.53 -19.61 -27.95
N ALA A 471 10.62 -19.34 -27.22
CA ALA A 471 11.36 -20.33 -26.45
C ALA A 471 10.48 -21.03 -25.40
N LEU A 472 9.72 -20.25 -24.62
CA LEU A 472 8.81 -20.79 -23.61
C LEU A 472 7.69 -21.63 -24.23
N MET A 473 7.16 -21.20 -25.37
CA MET A 473 6.15 -21.97 -26.11
C MET A 473 6.73 -23.30 -26.63
N ASN A 474 7.93 -23.28 -27.20
CA ASN A 474 8.60 -24.49 -27.68
C ASN A 474 8.88 -25.47 -26.54
N LYS A 475 9.40 -25.00 -25.40
CA LYS A 475 9.58 -25.88 -24.22
C LYS A 475 8.27 -26.41 -23.67
N LYS A 476 7.21 -25.61 -23.69
CA LYS A 476 5.87 -26.08 -23.29
C LYS A 476 5.35 -27.18 -24.22
N LEU A 477 5.59 -27.07 -25.52
CA LEU A 477 5.23 -28.11 -26.49
C LEU A 477 6.06 -29.38 -26.28
N GLU A 478 7.38 -29.24 -26.10
CA GLU A 478 8.29 -30.37 -25.81
C GLU A 478 7.88 -31.10 -24.53
N LEU A 479 7.59 -30.38 -23.45
CA LEU A 479 7.09 -30.96 -22.20
C LEU A 479 5.73 -31.66 -22.39
N LYS A 480 4.84 -31.07 -23.19
CA LYS A 480 3.53 -31.67 -23.49
C LYS A 480 3.68 -32.95 -24.32
N GLU A 481 4.60 -32.98 -25.27
CA GLU A 481 4.92 -34.17 -26.06
C GLU A 481 5.58 -35.26 -25.22
N ALA A 482 6.48 -34.90 -24.30
CA ALA A 482 7.08 -35.83 -23.34
C ALA A 482 6.05 -36.44 -22.37
N LEU A 483 4.99 -35.69 -22.04
CA LEU A 483 3.91 -36.12 -21.15
C LEU A 483 2.77 -36.87 -21.87
N MET A 484 2.74 -36.90 -23.20
CA MET A 484 1.74 -37.65 -23.96
C MET A 484 2.19 -39.12 -24.10
N PRO A 485 1.35 -40.11 -23.75
CA PRO A 485 1.69 -41.52 -23.92
C PRO A 485 1.86 -41.80 -25.42
N ARG A 486 3.09 -42.11 -25.84
CA ARG A 486 3.41 -42.47 -27.23
C ARG A 486 2.55 -43.66 -27.66
N GLN A 487 1.52 -43.40 -28.47
CA GLN A 487 0.88 -44.42 -29.28
C GLN A 487 1.94 -44.96 -30.25
N LYS A 488 2.25 -46.26 -30.11
CA LYS A 488 3.10 -47.01 -31.04
C LYS A 488 2.51 -46.92 -32.45
N SER A 489 3.04 -46.05 -33.30
CA SER A 489 2.79 -46.09 -34.74
C SER A 489 3.98 -46.75 -35.44
N GLN A 490 3.66 -47.78 -36.21
CA GLN A 490 4.59 -48.56 -37.03
C GLN A 490 5.35 -47.71 -38.06
N VAL A 491 6.68 -47.89 -38.07
CA VAL A 491 7.70 -48.07 -39.15
C VAL A 491 7.51 -47.38 -40.53
N PRO A 492 8.62 -47.02 -41.23
CA PRO A 492 9.19 -47.98 -42.19
C PRO A 492 10.72 -48.10 -42.18
N ALA A 493 11.17 -49.25 -42.65
CA ALA A 493 12.52 -49.79 -42.58
C ALA A 493 13.52 -49.11 -43.53
N SER A 494 14.76 -48.95 -43.08
CA SER A 494 15.95 -49.19 -43.89
C SER A 494 17.21 -49.36 -43.02
N THR A 495 18.11 -50.23 -43.45
CA THR A 495 19.44 -50.60 -42.91
C THR A 495 19.47 -51.67 -41.80
N SER A 496 19.78 -52.92 -42.19
CA SER A 496 19.81 -54.10 -41.30
C SER A 496 20.99 -54.13 -40.32
N GLU A 497 21.97 -53.24 -40.44
CA GLU A 497 23.05 -53.08 -39.45
C GLU A 497 22.62 -52.19 -38.27
N VAL A 498 21.82 -51.17 -38.54
CA VAL A 498 21.27 -50.28 -37.50
C VAL A 498 20.25 -51.02 -36.65
N ASN A 499 19.46 -51.92 -37.24
CA ASN A 499 18.52 -52.74 -36.46
C ASN A 499 19.22 -53.74 -35.54
N ALA A 500 20.34 -54.33 -35.96
CA ALA A 500 21.12 -55.24 -35.10
C ALA A 500 21.80 -54.48 -33.95
N GLU A 501 22.32 -53.28 -34.20
CA GLU A 501 22.91 -52.45 -33.14
C GLU A 501 21.83 -51.83 -32.24
N ILE A 502 20.67 -51.46 -32.78
CA ILE A 502 19.51 -51.04 -31.97
C ILE A 502 19.02 -52.21 -31.12
N GLU A 503 18.95 -53.44 -31.63
CA GLU A 503 18.53 -54.62 -30.86
C GLU A 503 19.56 -54.99 -29.79
N ARG A 504 20.86 -54.80 -30.06
CA ARG A 504 21.95 -54.94 -29.09
C ARG A 504 21.86 -53.86 -28.00
N LEU A 505 21.68 -52.60 -28.39
CA LEU A 505 21.52 -51.46 -27.48
C LEU A 505 20.20 -51.49 -26.72
N THR A 506 19.13 -52.07 -27.25
CA THR A 506 17.87 -52.28 -26.50
C THR A 506 18.03 -53.41 -25.52
N LYS A 507 18.68 -54.53 -25.86
CA LYS A 507 19.00 -55.59 -24.89
C LYS A 507 19.99 -55.13 -23.81
N GLU A 508 20.96 -54.28 -24.17
CA GLU A 508 21.92 -53.69 -23.22
C GLU A 508 21.24 -52.65 -22.33
N ASN A 509 20.34 -51.80 -22.87
CA ASN A 509 19.53 -50.89 -22.07
C ASN A 509 18.50 -51.62 -21.22
N GLU A 510 17.89 -52.70 -21.69
CA GLU A 510 16.97 -53.53 -20.91
C GLU A 510 17.73 -54.19 -19.76
N ALA A 511 18.92 -54.74 -19.99
CA ALA A 511 19.77 -55.33 -18.94
C ALA A 511 20.30 -54.28 -17.94
N LEU A 512 20.62 -53.06 -18.40
CA LEU A 512 20.97 -51.93 -17.53
C LEU A 512 19.78 -51.44 -16.73
N ASN A 513 18.60 -51.30 -17.33
CA ASN A 513 17.36 -50.96 -16.63
C ASN A 513 16.97 -52.06 -15.63
N GLU A 514 17.16 -53.34 -15.94
CA GLU A 514 16.87 -54.43 -15.02
C GLU A 514 17.87 -54.46 -13.84
N LYS A 515 19.13 -54.06 -14.07
CA LYS A 515 20.13 -53.85 -13.00
C LYS A 515 19.81 -52.63 -12.15
N LEU A 516 19.38 -51.53 -12.76
CA LEU A 516 18.96 -50.30 -12.09
C LEU A 516 17.64 -50.49 -11.33
N GLU A 517 16.68 -51.26 -11.85
CA GLU A 517 15.43 -51.58 -11.14
C GLU A 517 15.64 -52.54 -9.95
N LYS A 518 16.68 -53.37 -9.98
CA LYS A 518 17.11 -54.23 -8.86
C LYS A 518 17.96 -53.48 -7.82
N ASP A 519 18.44 -52.29 -8.15
CA ASP A 519 19.15 -51.41 -7.23
C ASP A 519 18.13 -50.61 -6.40
N GLU A 520 17.93 -51.00 -5.13
CA GLU A 520 16.91 -50.42 -4.25
C GLU A 520 17.00 -48.90 -4.15
N ASN A 521 18.22 -48.35 -4.25
CA ASN A 521 18.48 -46.92 -4.26
C ASN A 521 17.92 -46.20 -5.49
N TYR A 522 17.99 -46.82 -6.67
CA TYR A 522 17.44 -46.24 -7.88
C TYR A 522 15.91 -46.35 -7.91
N LYS A 523 15.35 -47.46 -7.42
CA LYS A 523 13.89 -47.61 -7.27
C LYS A 523 13.31 -46.59 -6.28
N ALA A 524 13.97 -46.38 -5.14
CA ALA A 524 13.61 -45.35 -4.17
C ALA A 524 13.70 -43.94 -4.75
N LEU A 525 14.73 -43.65 -5.55
CA LEU A 525 14.88 -42.37 -6.25
C LEU A 525 13.76 -42.15 -7.28
N LEU A 526 13.40 -43.19 -8.02
CA LEU A 526 12.36 -43.16 -9.06
C LEU A 526 10.97 -43.00 -8.44
N ASP A 527 10.70 -43.65 -7.31
CA ASP A 527 9.45 -43.46 -6.56
C ASP A 527 9.38 -42.08 -5.89
N ARG A 528 10.50 -41.54 -5.41
CA ARG A 528 10.59 -40.14 -4.96
C ARG A 528 10.30 -39.16 -6.09
N HIS A 529 10.84 -39.43 -7.28
CA HIS A 529 10.62 -38.59 -8.46
C HIS A 529 9.16 -38.67 -8.96
N LYS A 530 8.54 -39.85 -8.95
CA LYS A 530 7.09 -40.02 -9.18
C LYS A 530 6.26 -39.27 -8.14
N GLY A 531 6.66 -39.32 -6.86
CA GLY A 531 6.05 -38.56 -5.78
C GLY A 531 6.12 -37.05 -6.01
N MET A 532 7.27 -36.53 -6.45
CA MET A 532 7.43 -35.11 -6.81
C MET A 532 6.57 -34.72 -8.01
N ILE A 533 6.46 -35.57 -9.04
CA ILE A 533 5.60 -35.32 -10.21
C ILE A 533 4.13 -35.27 -9.80
N LEU A 534 3.68 -36.22 -8.95
CA LEU A 534 2.32 -36.22 -8.40
C LEU A 534 2.05 -34.98 -7.54
N HIS A 535 3.01 -34.58 -6.71
CA HIS A 535 2.90 -33.38 -5.88
C HIS A 535 2.83 -32.11 -6.74
N SER A 536 3.69 -31.97 -7.76
CA SER A 536 3.65 -30.88 -8.73
C SER A 536 2.33 -30.83 -9.51
N SER A 537 1.80 -31.98 -9.92
CA SER A 537 0.49 -32.09 -10.59
C SER A 537 -0.67 -31.69 -9.67
N ASN A 538 -0.59 -32.01 -8.37
CA ASN A 538 -1.58 -31.57 -7.38
C ASN A 538 -1.51 -30.06 -7.15
N LEU A 539 -0.31 -29.50 -6.98
CA LEU A 539 -0.07 -28.05 -6.88
C LEU A 539 -0.59 -27.29 -8.10
N GLN A 540 -0.36 -27.80 -9.31
CA GLN A 540 -0.91 -27.19 -10.54
C GLN A 540 -2.44 -27.23 -10.58
N ARG A 541 -3.07 -28.29 -10.07
CA ARG A 541 -4.53 -28.38 -9.95
C ARG A 541 -5.07 -27.39 -8.91
N GLU A 542 -4.40 -27.25 -7.78
CA GLU A 542 -4.76 -26.28 -6.73
C GLU A 542 -4.61 -24.84 -7.23
N LEU A 543 -3.52 -24.51 -7.93
CA LEU A 543 -3.33 -23.20 -8.58
C LEU A 543 -4.47 -22.90 -9.56
N LYS A 544 -4.82 -23.87 -10.41
CA LYS A 544 -5.91 -23.70 -11.37
C LYS A 544 -7.26 -23.50 -10.69
N GLN A 545 -7.53 -24.19 -9.58
CA GLN A 545 -8.73 -23.98 -8.77
C GLN A 545 -8.74 -22.60 -8.12
N LEU A 546 -7.59 -22.12 -7.65
CA LEU A 546 -7.44 -20.79 -7.04
C LEU A 546 -7.65 -19.69 -8.08
N GLU A 547 -7.10 -19.82 -9.29
CA GLU A 547 -7.33 -18.91 -10.41
C GLU A 547 -8.81 -18.86 -10.81
N GLU A 548 -9.48 -20.01 -10.83
CA GLU A 548 -10.90 -20.10 -11.18
C GLU A 548 -11.80 -19.50 -10.09
N ALA A 549 -11.43 -19.68 -8.82
CA ALA A 549 -12.05 -19.00 -7.68
C ALA A 549 -11.86 -17.48 -7.76
N PHE A 550 -10.65 -17.02 -8.07
CA PHE A 550 -10.33 -15.60 -8.23
C PHE A 550 -11.13 -14.97 -9.39
N ARG A 551 -11.24 -15.65 -10.53
CA ARG A 551 -12.09 -15.21 -11.66
C ARG A 551 -13.57 -15.12 -11.26
N LYS A 552 -14.09 -16.07 -10.50
CA LYS A 552 -15.47 -16.03 -9.99
C LYS A 552 -15.67 -14.87 -9.01
N GLU A 553 -14.70 -14.59 -8.14
CA GLU A 553 -14.72 -13.46 -7.20
C GLU A 553 -14.71 -12.12 -7.97
N MET A 554 -13.87 -11.98 -8.99
CA MET A 554 -13.84 -10.79 -9.86
C MET A 554 -15.18 -10.57 -10.57
N LYS A 555 -15.77 -11.63 -11.14
CA LYS A 555 -17.12 -11.53 -11.75
C LYS A 555 -18.19 -11.09 -10.75
N LYS A 556 -18.13 -11.58 -9.49
CA LYS A 556 -19.04 -11.14 -8.42
C LYS A 556 -18.81 -9.67 -8.07
N ARG A 557 -17.55 -9.23 -7.96
CA ARG A 557 -17.19 -7.83 -7.69
C ARG A 557 -17.70 -6.91 -8.79
N ASP A 558 -17.49 -7.27 -10.05
CA ASP A 558 -17.96 -6.48 -11.21
C ASP A 558 -19.49 -6.44 -11.30
N SER A 559 -20.17 -7.54 -10.96
CA SER A 559 -21.63 -7.55 -10.86
C SER A 559 -22.13 -6.61 -9.75
N LYS A 560 -21.47 -6.62 -8.58
CA LYS A 560 -21.78 -5.71 -7.47
C LYS A 560 -21.52 -4.26 -7.82
N LEU A 561 -20.40 -3.94 -8.49
CA LEU A 561 -20.10 -2.60 -8.97
C LEU A 561 -21.12 -2.10 -9.99
N ARG A 562 -21.57 -2.97 -10.91
CA ARG A 562 -22.66 -2.64 -11.83
C ARG A 562 -23.98 -2.38 -11.11
N SER A 563 -24.34 -3.20 -10.13
CA SER A 563 -25.54 -2.99 -9.32
C SER A 563 -25.49 -1.68 -8.52
N MET A 564 -24.35 -1.36 -7.92
CA MET A 564 -24.17 -0.08 -7.20
C MET A 564 -24.25 1.13 -8.13
N ARG A 565 -23.64 1.05 -9.33
CA ARG A 565 -23.76 2.12 -10.34
C ARG A 565 -25.21 2.32 -10.78
N GLY A 566 -25.96 1.24 -11.02
CA GLY A 566 -27.38 1.32 -11.35
C GLY A 566 -28.21 1.96 -10.23
N SER A 567 -27.94 1.58 -8.97
CA SER A 567 -28.62 2.17 -7.80
C SER A 567 -28.30 3.66 -7.63
N LEU A 568 -27.04 4.08 -7.85
CA LEU A 568 -26.64 5.49 -7.84
C LEU A 568 -27.34 6.28 -8.95
N GLU A 569 -27.46 5.72 -10.14
CA GLU A 569 -28.14 6.37 -11.27
C GLU A 569 -29.65 6.52 -11.02
N GLU A 570 -30.28 5.51 -10.41
CA GLU A 570 -31.69 5.57 -9.99
C GLU A 570 -31.91 6.58 -8.86
N GLN A 571 -30.96 6.68 -7.92
CA GLN A 571 -30.96 7.71 -6.88
C GLN A 571 -30.78 9.11 -7.46
N ALA A 572 -29.92 9.28 -8.48
CA ALA A 572 -29.76 10.55 -9.18
C ALA A 572 -31.03 10.95 -9.94
N LYS A 573 -31.74 10.00 -10.57
CA LYS A 573 -33.02 10.25 -11.24
C LYS A 573 -34.12 10.66 -10.26
N THR A 574 -34.20 10.00 -9.11
CA THR A 574 -35.16 10.37 -8.05
C THR A 574 -34.83 11.73 -7.44
N HIS A 575 -33.55 12.05 -7.21
CA HIS A 575 -33.13 13.39 -6.80
C HIS A 575 -33.51 14.46 -7.82
N LYS A 576 -33.28 14.21 -9.11
CA LYS A 576 -33.63 15.15 -10.19
C LYS A 576 -35.14 15.38 -10.26
N MET A 577 -35.96 14.34 -10.09
CA MET A 577 -37.41 14.50 -10.00
C MET A 577 -37.84 15.33 -8.78
N LEU A 578 -37.18 15.16 -7.63
CA LEU A 578 -37.46 15.93 -6.42
C LEU A 578 -37.08 17.41 -6.59
N VAL A 579 -35.92 17.69 -7.19
CA VAL A 579 -35.46 19.05 -7.51
C VAL A 579 -36.44 19.73 -8.47
N ASN A 580 -36.82 19.07 -9.56
CA ASN A 580 -37.82 19.62 -10.49
C ASN A 580 -39.17 19.88 -9.80
N ARG A 581 -39.57 19.06 -8.83
CA ARG A 581 -40.81 19.27 -8.07
C ARG A 581 -40.73 20.48 -7.14
N LEU A 582 -39.56 20.73 -6.54
CA LEU A 582 -39.30 21.88 -5.68
C LEU A 582 -39.21 23.18 -6.49
N GLU A 583 -38.57 23.15 -7.66
CA GLU A 583 -38.50 24.27 -8.60
C GLU A 583 -39.88 24.65 -9.17
N MET A 584 -40.79 23.69 -9.32
CA MET A 584 -42.18 23.95 -9.75
C MET A 584 -43.07 24.53 -8.63
N THR A 585 -42.63 24.50 -7.37
CA THR A 585 -43.34 25.08 -6.22
C THR A 585 -42.86 26.49 -5.83
N THR A 586 -41.82 27.04 -6.47
CA THR A 586 -41.35 28.40 -6.21
C THR A 586 -41.99 29.42 -7.16
N VAL A 587 -43.27 29.69 -6.95
CA VAL A 587 -43.90 30.98 -7.31
C VAL A 587 -43.96 31.80 -6.01
N PRO A 588 -43.54 33.07 -5.99
CA PRO A 588 -43.40 33.83 -4.75
C PRO A 588 -44.76 34.38 -4.29
N GLU A 589 -45.36 33.75 -3.30
CA GLU A 589 -46.37 34.38 -2.44
C GLU A 589 -45.75 34.65 -1.06
N GLU A 590 -46.07 35.82 -0.50
CA GLU A 590 -45.53 36.35 0.75
C GLU A 590 -45.72 35.39 1.93
N PRO A 591 -44.80 35.38 2.92
CA PRO A 591 -44.87 34.46 4.04
C PRO A 591 -45.97 34.89 5.02
N GLU A 592 -47.12 34.22 4.98
CA GLU A 592 -48.03 34.20 6.12
C GLU A 592 -47.32 33.53 7.30
N LYS A 593 -47.41 34.19 8.47
CA LYS A 593 -46.85 33.67 9.72
C LYS A 593 -47.47 32.30 10.00
N PRO A 594 -46.67 31.26 10.31
CA PRO A 594 -47.22 29.96 10.63
C PRO A 594 -48.09 30.05 11.89
N ASP A 595 -49.33 29.60 11.76
CA ASP A 595 -50.28 29.50 12.86
C ASP A 595 -49.79 28.45 13.87
N ILE A 596 -49.41 28.93 15.05
CA ILE A 596 -48.87 28.13 16.16
C ILE A 596 -49.90 27.08 16.64
N SER A 597 -51.16 27.18 16.23
CA SER A 597 -52.18 26.17 16.51
C SER A 597 -51.98 24.84 15.77
N GLU A 598 -51.24 24.81 14.64
CA GLU A 598 -50.93 23.57 13.91
C GLU A 598 -49.76 22.75 14.51
N LEU A 599 -48.96 23.37 15.39
CA LEU A 599 -47.86 22.71 16.13
C LEU A 599 -48.33 22.00 17.41
N LYS A 600 -49.62 22.07 17.75
CA LYS A 600 -50.17 21.33 18.88
C LYS A 600 -50.49 19.90 18.44
N LEU A 601 -49.80 18.91 19.03
CA LEU A 601 -50.17 17.49 18.86
C LEU A 601 -51.67 17.34 19.14
N LYS A 602 -52.36 16.60 18.26
CA LYS A 602 -53.78 16.28 18.48
C LYS A 602 -53.92 15.53 19.80
N VAL A 603 -54.95 15.84 20.58
CA VAL A 603 -55.21 15.22 21.89
C VAL A 603 -55.20 13.68 21.81
N LYS A 604 -55.65 13.11 20.69
CA LYS A 604 -55.62 11.67 20.45
C LYS A 604 -54.20 11.09 20.43
N ASP A 605 -53.25 11.81 19.85
CA ASP A 605 -51.84 11.40 19.78
C ASP A 605 -51.13 11.61 21.12
N GLN A 606 -51.50 12.66 21.86
CA GLN A 606 -51.03 12.86 23.25
C GLN A 606 -51.49 11.70 24.15
N MET A 607 -52.76 11.30 24.06
CA MET A 607 -53.30 10.16 24.82
C MET A 607 -52.63 8.83 24.45
N LYS A 608 -52.32 8.63 23.16
CA LYS A 608 -51.60 7.43 22.70
C LYS A 608 -50.17 7.39 23.24
N ASN A 609 -49.49 8.53 23.28
CA ASN A 609 -48.14 8.63 23.84
C ASN A 609 -48.14 8.40 25.36
N LEU A 610 -49.14 8.93 26.08
CA LEU A 610 -49.31 8.66 27.52
C LEU A 610 -49.55 7.17 27.79
N HIS A 611 -50.36 6.51 26.96
CA HIS A 611 -50.62 5.07 27.11
C HIS A 611 -49.35 4.23 26.88
N MET A 612 -48.54 4.58 25.88
CA MET A 612 -47.25 3.94 25.64
C MET A 612 -46.27 4.14 26.80
N LEU A 613 -46.28 5.31 27.44
CA LEU A 613 -45.45 5.58 28.61
C LEU A 613 -45.92 4.78 29.83
N GLU A 614 -47.23 4.62 30.03
CA GLU A 614 -47.78 3.75 31.08
C GLU A 614 -47.43 2.28 30.86
N GLU A 615 -47.51 1.77 29.63
CA GLU A 615 -47.09 0.41 29.29
C GLU A 615 -45.58 0.23 29.52
N ALA A 616 -44.76 1.19 29.10
CA ALA A 616 -43.33 1.16 29.33
C ALA A 616 -42.95 1.18 30.82
N LEU A 617 -43.73 1.89 31.67
CA LEU A 617 -43.55 1.87 33.12
C LEU A 617 -43.95 0.52 33.71
N LYS A 618 -45.09 -0.07 33.30
CA LYS A 618 -45.53 -1.41 33.74
C LYS A 618 -44.54 -2.50 33.37
N GLU A 619 -43.86 -2.36 32.24
CA GLU A 619 -42.81 -3.27 31.78
C GLU A 619 -41.42 -2.96 32.37
N ASN A 620 -41.31 -2.02 33.33
CA ASN A 620 -40.04 -1.56 33.94
C ASN A 620 -39.00 -1.06 32.91
N LYS A 621 -39.44 -0.59 31.74
CA LYS A 621 -38.54 -0.05 30.69
C LYS A 621 -38.16 1.41 30.93
N ILE A 622 -38.92 2.12 31.78
CA ILE A 622 -38.63 3.49 32.21
C ILE A 622 -38.80 3.63 33.72
N SER A 623 -38.11 4.59 34.35
CA SER A 623 -38.22 4.85 35.79
C SER A 623 -39.48 5.66 36.12
N LEU A 624 -39.95 5.53 37.36
CA LEU A 624 -41.13 6.27 37.85
C LEU A 624 -40.93 7.79 37.76
N GLU A 625 -39.73 8.29 38.06
CA GLU A 625 -39.38 9.72 37.93
C GLU A 625 -39.51 10.22 36.50
N LEU A 626 -38.99 9.46 35.53
CA LEU A 626 -39.04 9.83 34.11
C LEU A 626 -40.48 9.81 33.57
N HIS A 627 -41.29 8.85 34.01
CA HIS A 627 -42.71 8.80 33.70
C HIS A 627 -43.45 10.02 34.26
N THR A 628 -43.16 10.42 35.51
CA THR A 628 -43.83 11.55 36.17
C THR A 628 -43.50 12.89 35.49
N VAL A 629 -42.24 13.08 35.08
CA VAL A 629 -41.81 14.28 34.33
C VAL A 629 -42.43 14.34 32.93
N SER A 630 -42.69 13.20 32.30
CA SER A 630 -43.26 13.15 30.94
C SER A 630 -44.78 13.33 30.89
N GLN A 631 -45.46 13.34 32.05
CA GLN A 631 -46.90 13.61 32.17
C GLN A 631 -47.23 15.08 32.46
N ALA A 632 -46.24 15.88 32.87
CA ALA A 632 -46.36 17.33 33.10
C ALA A 632 -46.22 18.09 31.77
#